data_AF-A0A8C4LQ64-F1
#
_entry.id   AF-A0A8C4LQ64-F1
#
_cell.length_a   1.000
_cell.length_b   1.000
_cell.length_c   1.000
_cell.angle_alpha   90.00
_cell.angle_beta   90.00
_cell.angle_gamma   90.00
#
_symmetry.space_group_name_H-M   'P 1'
#
loop_
_entity.id
_entity.type
_entity.pdbx_description
1 polymer ?
#
loop_
_entity_poly.entity_id
_entity_poly.type
_entity_poly.pdbx_seq_one_letter_code
_entity_poly.pdbx_strand_id
1 'polypeptide(L)'
;MASEAEKTFQRFAVFGESSSTGTEMNNKNFSKLCKDCGIMDGKMVTSTDVDIVFSKVKAKNARTITFQQFQEAVKELGQKRFKGKNPDEALADIYKLMEGKDPATTGVTVSDIFPLEPTSLNPCCSCLPSCPPMSLTLPALI
;
A
#
# COMPACT_ATOMS: atom_id res chain seq x y z
N MET A 1 -1.73 6.92 14.62
CA MET A 1 -2.41 6.17 13.55
C MET A 1 -1.31 5.60 12.66
N ALA A 2 -1.01 4.30 12.78
CA ALA A 2 -0.08 3.65 11.87
C ALA A 2 -0.76 3.56 10.51
N SER A 3 -0.18 4.20 9.49
CA SER A 3 -0.68 4.13 8.11
C SER A 3 -0.62 2.68 7.63
N GLU A 4 -1.58 2.21 6.85
CA GLU A 4 -1.60 0.84 6.29
C GLU A 4 -0.24 0.42 5.68
N ALA A 5 0.40 1.35 4.96
CA ALA A 5 1.73 1.12 4.39
C ALA A 5 2.84 0.84 5.43
N GLU A 6 2.73 1.38 6.65
CA GLU A 6 3.66 1.07 7.75
C GLU A 6 3.44 -0.37 8.25
N LYS A 7 2.18 -0.83 8.31
CA LYS A 7 1.87 -2.23 8.65
C LYS A 7 2.40 -3.17 7.58
N THR A 8 2.13 -2.88 6.31
CA THR A 8 2.66 -3.65 5.17
C THR A 8 4.18 -3.67 5.21
N PHE A 9 4.83 -2.52 5.44
CA PHE A 9 6.28 -2.45 5.59
C PHE A 9 6.78 -3.37 6.71
N GLN A 10 6.18 -3.34 7.90
CA GLN A 10 6.56 -4.21 9.02
C GLN A 10 6.41 -5.70 8.67
N ARG A 11 5.31 -6.08 8.00
CA ARG A 11 5.06 -7.47 7.57
C ARG A 11 6.18 -7.95 6.65
N PHE A 12 6.52 -7.16 5.63
CA PHE A 12 7.59 -7.49 4.69
C PHE A 12 8.99 -7.38 5.32
N ALA A 13 9.19 -6.54 6.33
CA ALA A 13 10.46 -6.39 7.03
C ALA A 13 10.79 -7.64 7.89
N VAL A 14 9.81 -8.21 8.59
CA VAL A 14 9.99 -9.48 9.34
C VAL A 14 9.94 -10.72 8.45
N PHE A 15 9.35 -10.60 7.25
CA PHE A 15 9.16 -11.73 6.35
C PHE A 15 10.49 -12.31 5.88
N GLY A 16 10.75 -13.57 6.25
CA GLY A 16 11.97 -14.29 5.88
C GLY A 16 13.24 -13.83 6.62
N GLU A 17 13.13 -12.88 7.55
CA GLU A 17 14.25 -12.33 8.32
C GLU A 17 13.95 -12.47 9.81
N SER A 18 14.21 -13.66 10.37
CA SER A 18 13.87 -14.05 11.75
C SER A 18 14.53 -13.19 12.84
N SER A 19 15.54 -12.40 12.47
CA SER A 19 16.24 -11.47 13.37
C SER A 19 15.78 -10.03 13.22
N SER A 20 14.90 -9.73 12.26
CA SER A 20 14.43 -8.38 12.01
C SER A 20 13.24 -8.06 12.92
N THR A 21 13.26 -6.89 13.54
CA THR A 21 12.20 -6.41 14.45
C THR A 21 11.02 -5.79 13.70
N GLY A 22 11.04 -5.84 12.36
CA GLY A 22 10.05 -5.17 11.51
C GLY A 22 10.28 -3.67 11.36
N THR A 23 11.35 -3.13 11.95
CA THR A 23 11.69 -1.70 11.92
C THR A 23 12.51 -1.34 10.67
N GLU A 24 13.19 -2.32 10.08
CA GLU A 24 14.12 -2.13 8.97
C GLU A 24 13.87 -3.19 7.89
N MET A 25 14.05 -2.80 6.63
CA MET A 25 13.81 -3.67 5.47
C MET A 25 15.05 -3.79 4.60
N ASN A 26 15.37 -5.02 4.20
CA ASN A 26 16.49 -5.32 3.30
C ASN A 26 16.10 -5.12 1.82
N ASN A 27 17.07 -4.94 0.93
CA ASN A 27 16.83 -4.72 -0.51
C ASN A 27 16.01 -5.84 -1.15
N LYS A 28 16.27 -7.10 -0.75
CA LYS A 28 15.51 -8.26 -1.23
C LYS A 28 14.01 -8.15 -0.90
N ASN A 29 13.69 -7.77 0.33
CA ASN A 29 12.31 -7.60 0.80
C ASN A 29 11.66 -6.35 0.18
N PHE A 30 12.42 -5.27 0.02
CA PHE A 30 11.96 -4.06 -0.66
C PHE A 30 11.62 -4.31 -2.13
N SER A 31 12.48 -5.05 -2.85
CA SER A 31 12.19 -5.50 -4.22
C SER A 31 10.97 -6.42 -4.28
N LYS A 32 10.76 -7.28 -3.28
CA LYS A 32 9.56 -8.12 -3.20
C LYS A 32 8.31 -7.26 -2.99
N LEU A 33 8.32 -6.36 -2.01
CA LEU A 33 7.23 -5.43 -1.74
C LEU A 33 6.88 -4.62 -2.98
N CYS A 34 7.86 -4.04 -3.67
CA CYS A 34 7.58 -3.25 -4.88
C CYS A 34 6.94 -4.07 -6.01
N LYS A 35 7.23 -5.38 -6.10
CA LYS A 35 6.60 -6.31 -7.06
C LYS A 35 5.19 -6.71 -6.61
N ASP A 36 5.04 -7.15 -5.36
CA ASP A 36 3.75 -7.58 -4.79
C ASP A 36 2.76 -6.42 -4.72
N CYS A 37 3.26 -5.25 -4.32
CA CYS A 37 2.53 -3.99 -4.34
C CYS A 37 2.21 -3.49 -5.76
N GLY A 38 2.80 -4.07 -6.81
CA GLY A 38 2.57 -3.63 -8.18
C GLY A 38 3.02 -2.17 -8.39
N ILE A 39 4.00 -1.72 -7.58
CA ILE A 39 4.69 -0.43 -7.75
C ILE A 39 5.55 -0.49 -9.01
N MET A 40 6.13 -1.67 -9.26
CA MET A 40 6.89 -1.98 -10.46
C MET A 40 5.94 -2.29 -11.62
N ASP A 41 5.91 -1.38 -12.59
CA ASP A 41 5.17 -1.57 -13.85
C ASP A 41 5.99 -2.34 -14.90
N GLY A 42 7.31 -2.47 -14.68
CA GLY A 42 8.24 -3.07 -15.64
C GLY A 42 8.55 -2.18 -16.86
N LYS A 43 7.76 -1.12 -17.09
CA LYS A 43 7.97 -0.13 -18.16
C LYS A 43 8.61 1.16 -17.64
N MET A 44 7.95 1.83 -16.69
CA MET A 44 8.41 3.10 -16.11
C MET A 44 9.24 2.90 -14.83
N VAL A 45 8.86 1.92 -14.02
CA VAL A 45 9.57 1.54 -12.79
C VAL A 45 10.01 0.08 -12.94
N THR A 46 11.31 -0.12 -13.06
CA THR A 46 11.95 -1.44 -13.20
C THR A 46 12.63 -1.87 -11.90
N SER A 47 13.05 -3.14 -11.80
CA SER A 47 13.84 -3.61 -10.64
C SER A 47 15.12 -2.82 -10.46
N THR A 48 15.71 -2.37 -11.57
CA THR A 48 16.89 -1.52 -11.57
C THR A 48 16.58 -0.16 -10.94
N ASP A 49 15.44 0.46 -11.25
CA ASP A 49 15.03 1.72 -10.63
C ASP A 49 14.79 1.57 -9.13
N VAL A 50 14.16 0.48 -8.72
CA VAL A 50 13.95 0.16 -7.29
C VAL A 50 15.29 0.01 -6.57
N ASP A 51 16.27 -0.67 -7.16
CA ASP A 51 17.61 -0.82 -6.58
C ASP A 51 18.37 0.51 -6.51
N ILE A 52 18.26 1.35 -7.54
CA ILE A 52 18.83 2.70 -7.58
C ILE A 52 18.24 3.55 -6.46
N VAL A 53 16.91 3.56 -6.32
CA VAL A 53 16.21 4.34 -5.30
C VAL A 53 16.56 3.82 -3.91
N PHE A 54 16.58 2.51 -3.69
CA PHE A 54 17.03 1.90 -2.44
C PHE A 54 18.45 2.35 -2.10
N SER A 55 19.36 2.30 -3.07
CA SER A 55 20.75 2.73 -2.89
C SER A 55 20.91 4.24 -2.67
N LYS A 56 19.93 5.03 -3.12
CA LYS A 56 19.87 6.49 -2.92
C LYS A 56 19.37 6.87 -1.53
N VAL A 57 18.34 6.18 -1.02
CA VAL A 57 17.74 6.48 0.29
C VAL A 57 18.45 5.79 1.46
N LYS A 58 19.14 4.67 1.22
CA LYS A 58 19.87 3.95 2.26
C LYS A 58 21.01 4.80 2.82
N ALA A 59 21.26 4.67 4.12
CA ALA A 59 22.42 5.29 4.73
C ALA A 59 23.73 4.67 4.17
N LYS A 60 24.81 5.46 4.12
CA LYS A 60 26.10 5.08 3.49
C LYS A 60 26.74 3.79 4.02
N ASN A 61 26.34 3.30 5.20
CA ASN A 61 26.80 2.05 5.80
C ASN A 61 25.67 1.05 6.11
N ALA A 62 24.43 1.39 5.77
CA ALA A 62 23.29 0.53 6.06
C ALA A 62 23.06 -0.50 4.94
N ARG A 63 22.71 -1.72 5.36
CA ARG A 63 22.27 -2.81 4.46
C ARG A 63 20.73 -2.90 4.38
N THR A 64 20.06 -2.16 5.24
CA THR A 64 18.61 -2.08 5.41
C THR A 64 18.18 -0.61 5.35
N ILE A 65 16.88 -0.39 5.11
CA ILE A 65 16.26 0.94 5.13
C ILE A 65 15.17 0.97 6.20
N THR A 66 14.95 2.13 6.82
CA THR A 66 13.85 2.33 7.77
C THR A 66 12.58 2.79 7.05
N PHE A 67 11.45 2.81 7.76
CA PHE A 67 10.19 3.30 7.20
C PHE A 67 10.30 4.72 6.61
N GLN A 68 11.05 5.62 7.25
CA GLN A 68 11.26 6.97 6.73
C GLN A 68 11.95 6.98 5.36
N GLN A 69 13.01 6.18 5.20
CA GLN A 69 13.72 6.05 3.92
C GLN A 69 12.86 5.34 2.87
N PHE A 70 12.06 4.37 3.30
CA PHE A 70 11.07 3.72 2.45
C PHE A 70 10.03 4.70 1.91
N GLN A 71 9.52 5.63 2.73
CA GLN A 71 8.60 6.66 2.26
C GLN A 71 9.23 7.58 1.21
N GLU A 72 10.49 7.97 1.40
CA GLU A 72 11.23 8.74 0.40
C GLU A 72 11.43 7.94 -0.90
N ALA A 73 11.70 6.64 -0.78
CA ALA A 73 11.83 5.76 -1.94
C ALA A 73 10.51 5.66 -2.72
N VAL A 74 9.41 5.45 -2.02
CA VAL A 74 8.06 5.38 -2.59
C VAL A 74 7.69 6.69 -3.28
N LYS A 75 8.07 7.84 -2.71
CA LYS A 75 7.88 9.15 -3.31
C LYS A 75 8.63 9.29 -4.65
N GLU A 76 9.91 8.92 -4.68
CA GLU A 76 10.72 8.94 -5.90
C GLU A 76 10.14 7.99 -6.97
N LEU A 77 9.70 6.79 -6.57
CA LEU A 77 9.06 5.84 -7.47
C LEU A 77 7.72 6.35 -8.01
N GLY A 78 6.91 7.01 -7.19
CA GLY A 78 5.64 7.62 -7.59
C GLY A 78 5.82 8.71 -8.63
N GLN A 79 6.77 9.61 -8.39
CA GLN A 79 7.11 10.65 -9.37
C GLN A 79 7.64 10.07 -10.68
N LYS A 80 8.38 8.96 -10.61
CA LYS A 80 8.90 8.27 -11.79
C LYS A 80 7.83 7.50 -12.56
N ARG A 81 6.86 6.90 -11.86
CA ARG A 81 5.75 6.11 -12.42
C ARG A 81 4.63 6.97 -13.01
N PHE A 82 4.36 8.12 -12.41
CA PHE A 82 3.29 9.02 -12.84
C PHE A 82 3.88 10.35 -13.36
N LYS A 83 4.72 10.26 -14.41
CA LYS A 83 5.20 11.46 -15.12
C LYS A 83 3.99 12.20 -15.69
N GLY A 84 3.65 13.34 -15.08
CA GLY A 84 2.55 14.20 -15.52
C GLY A 84 1.37 14.29 -14.54
N LYS A 85 1.36 13.53 -13.44
CA LYS A 85 0.42 13.75 -12.32
C LYS A 85 1.09 14.53 -11.18
N ASN A 86 0.27 15.09 -10.29
CA ASN A 86 0.74 15.75 -9.09
C ASN A 86 1.50 14.76 -8.19
N PRO A 87 2.59 15.18 -7.51
CA PRO A 87 3.36 14.31 -6.63
C PRO A 87 2.54 13.77 -5.45
N ASP A 88 1.53 14.54 -5.02
CA ASP A 88 0.61 14.16 -3.94
C ASP A 88 -0.32 13.00 -4.34
N GLU A 89 -0.87 13.09 -5.55
CA GLU A 89 -1.76 12.07 -6.12
C GLU A 89 -0.99 10.77 -6.44
N ALA A 90 0.23 10.90 -6.96
CA ALA A 90 1.12 9.77 -7.24
C ALA A 90 1.51 9.00 -5.97
N LEU A 91 1.74 9.72 -4.87
CA LEU A 91 1.99 9.13 -3.55
C LEU A 91 0.74 8.40 -3.04
N ALA A 92 -0.43 9.02 -3.13
CA ALA A 92 -1.69 8.40 -2.71
C ALA A 92 -2.01 7.14 -3.51
N ASP A 93 -1.78 7.14 -4.83
CA ASP A 93 -1.92 5.96 -5.69
C ASP A 93 -0.98 4.82 -5.25
N ILE A 94 0.28 5.12 -4.89
CA ILE A 94 1.18 4.09 -4.38
C ILE A 94 0.75 3.58 -3.01
N TYR A 95 0.32 4.46 -2.10
CA TYR A 95 -0.16 4.02 -0.79
C TYR A 95 -1.37 3.10 -0.91
N LYS A 96 -2.34 3.43 -1.76
CA LYS A 96 -3.49 2.56 -2.09
C LYS A 96 -3.08 1.19 -2.61
N LEU A 97 -2.00 1.14 -3.38
CA LEU A 97 -1.45 -0.12 -3.88
C LEU A 97 -0.76 -0.97 -2.80
N MET A 98 -0.47 -0.41 -1.63
CA MET A 98 0.10 -1.15 -0.49
C MET A 98 -0.94 -1.56 0.55
N GLU A 99 -2.14 -0.95 0.53
CA GLU A 99 -3.25 -1.32 1.41
C GLU A 99 -3.70 -2.76 1.09
N GLY A 100 -3.89 -3.58 2.14
CA GLY A 100 -4.34 -4.96 2.00
C GLY A 100 -3.36 -5.95 1.35
N LYS A 101 -2.05 -5.64 1.33
CA LYS A 101 -1.03 -6.56 0.80
C LYS A 101 -0.19 -7.20 1.87
N ASP A 102 -0.10 -8.51 1.78
CA ASP A 102 0.70 -9.35 2.65
C ASP A 102 1.86 -9.95 1.88
N PRO A 103 3.02 -10.17 2.51
CA PRO A 103 4.14 -10.85 1.88
C PRO A 103 3.80 -12.32 1.65
N ALA A 104 3.15 -12.61 0.53
CA ALA A 104 2.83 -13.98 0.14
C ALA A 104 4.03 -14.64 -0.52
N THR A 105 4.35 -15.88 -0.14
CA THR A 105 5.13 -16.74 -1.04
C THR A 105 4.17 -17.18 -2.13
N THR A 106 4.46 -16.87 -3.39
CA THR A 106 3.70 -17.37 -4.53
C THR A 106 3.71 -18.90 -4.53
N GLY A 107 2.68 -19.51 -3.93
CA GLY A 107 2.52 -20.96 -3.81
C GLY A 107 1.92 -21.40 -2.47
N VAL A 108 0.61 -21.66 -2.50
CA VAL A 108 -0.18 -22.55 -1.61
C VAL A 108 -0.78 -21.95 -0.31
N THR A 109 -2.12 -21.94 -0.37
CA THR A 109 -3.15 -22.02 0.69
C THR A 109 -3.32 -20.87 1.68
N VAL A 110 -4.54 -20.32 1.59
CA VAL A 110 -5.42 -19.87 2.67
C VAL A 110 -4.84 -20.10 4.08
N SER A 111 -4.49 -19.01 4.74
CA SER A 111 -4.32 -18.98 6.19
C SER A 111 -4.71 -17.57 6.63
N ASP A 112 -6.01 -17.46 6.87
CA ASP A 112 -6.68 -16.52 7.76
C ASP A 112 -5.80 -16.13 8.96
N ILE A 113 -4.98 -15.08 8.87
CA ILE A 113 -4.43 -14.37 10.04
C ILE A 113 -4.25 -12.89 9.68
N PHE A 114 -5.34 -12.13 9.72
CA PHE A 114 -5.57 -11.06 10.70
C PHE A 114 -6.78 -10.22 10.24
N PRO A 115 -7.95 -10.29 10.92
CA PRO A 115 -9.03 -9.39 10.61
C PRO A 115 -8.71 -8.03 11.22
N LEU A 116 -8.40 -7.04 10.39
CA LEU A 116 -8.55 -5.66 10.82
C LEU A 116 -9.00 -4.77 9.68
N GLU A 117 -10.26 -4.93 9.34
CA GLU A 117 -11.11 -3.85 8.84
C GLU A 117 -12.50 -4.03 9.45
N PRO A 118 -13.20 -2.93 9.81
CA PRO A 118 -13.68 -2.00 8.80
C PRO A 118 -13.32 -0.53 9.04
N THR A 119 -12.77 0.09 7.99
CA THR A 119 -13.23 1.37 7.44
C THR A 119 -14.48 1.95 8.11
N SER A 120 -14.38 3.16 8.68
CA SER A 120 -15.32 4.28 8.44
C SER A 120 -15.13 5.39 9.47
N LEU A 121 -14.44 6.47 9.07
CA LEU A 121 -14.95 7.80 9.37
C LEU A 121 -14.47 8.78 8.29
N ASN A 122 -15.07 8.67 7.11
CA ASN A 122 -15.30 9.85 6.29
C ASN A 122 -16.69 10.37 6.67
N PRO A 123 -16.83 11.67 6.93
CA PRO A 123 -17.78 12.38 6.10
C PRO A 123 -17.21 13.75 5.72
N CYS A 124 -16.81 13.89 4.47
CA CYS A 124 -16.86 15.20 3.85
C CYS A 124 -17.37 15.04 2.43
N CYS A 125 -18.67 15.28 2.24
CA CYS A 125 -19.18 16.30 1.33
C CYS A 125 -20.66 16.07 0.96
N SER A 126 -21.47 17.09 1.26
CA SER A 126 -22.32 17.80 0.30
C SER A 126 -23.63 17.14 -0.19
N CYS A 127 -24.69 17.96 -0.12
CA CYS A 127 -25.91 17.97 -0.94
C CYS A 127 -27.17 17.20 -0.44
N LEU A 128 -28.07 17.98 0.20
CA LEU A 128 -29.53 17.98 -0.02
C LEU A 128 -29.86 18.05 -1.55
N PRO A 129 -31.10 17.89 -2.05
CA PRO A 129 -32.38 17.64 -1.38
C PRO A 129 -33.36 16.64 -2.07
N SER A 130 -34.47 16.36 -1.36
CA SER A 130 -35.83 16.08 -1.87
C SER A 130 -36.07 15.13 -3.05
N CYS A 131 -36.74 14.01 -2.78
CA CYS A 131 -37.99 13.64 -3.47
C CYS A 131 -38.79 12.57 -2.70
N PRO A 132 -40.14 12.57 -2.82
CA PRO A 132 -41.09 11.99 -1.85
C PRO A 132 -41.40 10.49 -2.09
N PRO A 133 -42.08 9.81 -1.13
CA PRO A 133 -42.44 8.41 -1.24
C PRO A 133 -43.65 8.21 -2.17
N MET A 134 -43.49 7.37 -3.20
CA MET A 134 -44.64 6.81 -3.91
C MET A 134 -45.17 5.61 -3.11
N SER A 135 -46.33 5.82 -2.50
CA SER A 135 -47.24 4.78 -2.03
C SER A 135 -47.58 3.81 -3.15
N LEU A 136 -47.62 2.51 -2.86
CA LEU A 136 -48.53 1.58 -3.51
C LEU A 136 -48.80 0.39 -2.61
N THR A 137 -49.90 0.53 -1.88
CA THR A 137 -50.90 -0.48 -1.50
C THR A 137 -50.67 -1.87 -2.08
N LEU A 138 -50.53 -2.86 -1.19
CA LEU A 138 -50.83 -4.25 -1.53
C LEU A 138 -52.20 -4.61 -0.92
N PRO A 139 -53.13 -5.20 -1.70
CA PRO A 139 -54.45 -5.57 -1.21
C PRO A 139 -54.43 -6.91 -0.46
N ALA A 140 -55.52 -7.08 0.30
CA ALA A 140 -55.98 -8.25 1.05
C ALA A 140 -55.73 -9.62 0.39
N LEU A 141 -55.68 -10.70 1.19
CA LEU A 141 -56.80 -11.65 1.31
C LEU A 141 -56.53 -12.73 2.37
N ILE A 142 -57.62 -13.06 3.10
CA ILE A 142 -57.99 -14.26 3.89
C ILE A 142 -57.13 -14.68 5.08
#